data_AF-A0AA95LDT6-F1
#
_entry.id   AF-A0AA95LDT6-F1
#
_cell.length_a   1.000
_cell.length_b   1.000
_cell.length_c   1.000
_cell.angle_alpha   90.00
_cell.angle_beta   90.00
_cell.angle_gamma   90.00
#
_symmetry.space_group_name_H-M   'P 1'
#
loop_
_entity.id
_entity.type
_entity.pdbx_description
1 polymer ?
#
loop_
_entity_poly.entity_id
_entity_poly.type
_entity_poly.pdbx_seq_one_letter_code
_entity_poly.pdbx_strand_id
1 'polypeptide(L)'
;MKNKEILLARHGLEKEDMKKFIQGDLCNAGKLLIGTGKWFNAVGVQLTDEDFIACLQETAQTIDSPGRGMLIDPVLGDLPITDFDPYIRGVIRWMNEMGIYTYGSCDGHGRGEARIYLKKFPNGKQLELLKAAVPPSLRLRMEGKIIRVSYPKNSQPQLLDFAENLYQVWKKPSFLHELQANHFKSLLIECLTIPGVSTDESRFRSRMRNKLSPLLDHTFIDRKGNLLGFVQLGDGPTVLLSAHLDTVKEIVEGREIIEDNSILRSSEGILGADDRAGVAAILEILSRVKKTNFRGTLKVAFTVEEEIGCQGSRAIDQDFLEDVDAAIVIDRRGNRDIVTSWSYYVPFCPEEYGRLFEKAGKLAGMDDWKVTPGGISDAMVFAEFGIPSVNLSAGYQNEHKETETVDYKSTFVTVLLVESVLHHQLIKPNTPAYL
;
A
#
# COMPACT_ATOMS: atom_id res chain seq x y z
N MET A 1 -14.22 -16.53 13.77
CA MET A 1 -13.92 -16.59 15.23
C MET A 1 -12.47 -16.17 15.42
N LYS A 2 -12.19 -15.18 16.28
CA LYS A 2 -10.83 -14.67 16.47
C LYS A 2 -10.04 -15.63 17.37
N ASN A 3 -8.78 -15.90 17.00
CA ASN A 3 -7.86 -16.66 17.85
C ASN A 3 -7.69 -15.92 19.19
N LYS A 4 -7.61 -16.66 20.31
CA LYS A 4 -7.38 -16.10 21.66
C LYS A 4 -6.21 -15.11 21.71
N GLU A 5 -5.17 -15.36 20.92
CA GLU A 5 -4.02 -14.46 20.81
C GLU A 5 -4.40 -13.08 20.25
N ILE A 6 -5.22 -13.03 19.21
CA ILE A 6 -5.69 -11.79 18.60
C ILE A 6 -6.62 -11.03 19.54
N LEU A 7 -7.46 -11.73 20.29
CA LEU A 7 -8.30 -11.12 21.31
C LEU A 7 -7.45 -10.40 22.38
N LEU A 8 -6.40 -11.05 22.90
CA LEU A 8 -5.45 -10.41 23.82
C LEU A 8 -4.80 -9.18 23.18
N ALA A 9 -4.30 -9.34 21.96
CA ALA A 9 -3.59 -8.29 21.24
C ALA A 9 -4.44 -7.02 21.06
N ARG A 10 -5.72 -7.16 20.71
CA ARG A 10 -6.66 -6.04 20.54
C ARG A 10 -6.80 -5.17 21.79
N HIS A 11 -6.59 -5.75 22.97
CA HIS A 11 -6.64 -5.05 24.25
C HIS A 11 -5.26 -4.80 24.86
N GLY A 12 -4.19 -4.94 24.07
CA GLY A 12 -2.82 -4.60 24.46
C GLY A 12 -2.16 -5.62 25.39
N LEU A 13 -2.57 -6.88 25.31
CA LEU A 13 -2.02 -7.97 26.12
C LEU A 13 -1.37 -9.03 25.23
N GLU A 14 -0.33 -9.66 25.74
CA GLU A 14 0.29 -10.86 25.18
C GLU A 14 0.63 -11.86 26.29
N LYS A 15 0.79 -13.15 25.97
CA LYS A 15 1.01 -14.18 26.98
C LYS A 15 2.30 -13.96 27.78
N GLU A 16 3.30 -13.39 27.12
CA GLU A 16 4.60 -13.05 27.68
C GLU A 16 4.51 -12.01 28.81
N ASP A 17 3.45 -11.20 28.86
CA ASP A 17 3.26 -10.19 29.92
C ASP A 17 3.21 -10.82 31.33
N MET A 18 2.74 -12.06 31.48
CA MET A 18 2.73 -12.78 32.78
C MET A 18 4.13 -13.00 33.37
N LYS A 19 5.19 -12.80 32.59
CA LYS A 19 6.59 -13.00 33.00
C LYS A 19 7.39 -11.70 33.02
N LYS A 20 6.77 -10.56 32.70
CA LYS A 20 7.45 -9.26 32.56
C LYS A 20 7.40 -8.51 33.88
N PHE A 21 8.56 -8.27 34.48
CA PHE A 21 8.73 -7.49 35.71
C PHE A 21 9.37 -6.13 35.41
N ILE A 22 8.86 -5.07 36.04
CA ILE A 22 9.37 -3.71 35.92
C ILE A 22 9.62 -3.19 37.34
N GLN A 23 10.84 -2.73 37.61
CA GLN A 23 11.26 -2.24 38.93
C GLN A 23 10.99 -3.23 40.09
N GLY A 24 11.04 -4.54 39.81
CA GLY A 24 10.88 -5.60 40.81
C GLY A 24 9.44 -6.06 41.04
N ASP A 25 8.46 -5.45 40.38
CA ASP A 25 7.05 -5.85 40.43
C ASP A 25 6.56 -6.36 39.07
N LEU A 26 5.54 -7.21 39.05
CA LEU A 26 4.91 -7.69 37.82
C LEU A 26 4.27 -6.49 37.10
N CYS A 27 4.45 -6.41 35.78
CA CYS A 27 3.86 -5.32 35.01
C CYS A 27 2.31 -5.35 35.06
N ASN A 28 1.68 -4.21 34.84
CA ASN A 28 0.23 -4.01 34.84
C ASN A 28 -0.48 -4.91 33.84
N ALA A 29 0.12 -5.10 32.66
CA ALA A 29 -0.38 -6.05 31.67
C ALA A 29 -0.37 -7.50 32.19
N GLY A 30 0.71 -7.91 32.87
CA GLY A 30 0.82 -9.21 33.51
C GLY A 30 -0.19 -9.40 34.63
N LYS A 31 -0.36 -8.39 35.48
CA LYS A 31 -1.38 -8.38 36.56
C LYS A 31 -2.79 -8.54 36.01
N LEU A 32 -3.15 -7.81 34.94
CA LEU A 32 -4.42 -7.96 34.24
C LEU A 32 -4.60 -9.38 33.68
N LEU A 33 -3.57 -9.93 33.04
CA LEU A 33 -3.67 -11.24 32.42
C LEU A 33 -3.84 -12.37 33.46
N ILE A 34 -3.15 -12.27 34.60
CA ILE A 34 -3.33 -13.22 35.72
C ILE A 34 -4.73 -13.10 36.33
N GLY A 35 -5.20 -11.88 36.58
CA GLY A 35 -6.51 -11.64 37.17
C GLY A 35 -7.66 -12.14 36.28
N THR A 36 -7.51 -12.02 34.96
CA THR A 36 -8.48 -12.55 33.98
C THR A 36 -8.34 -14.06 33.71
N GLY A 37 -7.32 -14.73 34.27
CA GLY A 37 -7.00 -16.14 33.99
C GLY A 37 -8.10 -17.15 34.34
N LYS A 38 -8.92 -16.88 35.37
CA LYS A 38 -10.08 -17.72 35.70
C LYS A 38 -11.15 -17.68 34.59
N TRP A 39 -11.34 -16.52 33.99
CA TRP A 39 -12.29 -16.29 32.91
C TRP A 39 -11.79 -16.90 31.60
N PHE A 40 -10.48 -16.78 31.32
CA PHE A 40 -9.83 -17.31 30.12
C PHE A 40 -9.83 -18.84 29.98
N ASN A 41 -9.91 -19.53 31.12
CA ASN A 41 -9.91 -21.00 31.23
C ASN A 41 -11.32 -21.60 31.29
N ALA A 42 -12.38 -20.78 31.26
CA ALA A 42 -13.75 -21.27 31.18
C ALA A 42 -13.98 -21.94 29.81
N VAL A 43 -14.17 -23.27 29.82
CA VAL A 43 -14.40 -24.08 28.63
C VAL A 43 -15.80 -23.80 28.07
N GLY A 44 -15.90 -23.59 26.76
CA GLY A 44 -17.19 -23.47 26.05
C GLY A 44 -17.77 -22.06 25.94
N VAL A 45 -17.11 -21.02 26.47
CA VAL A 45 -17.54 -19.63 26.33
C VAL A 45 -16.96 -19.02 25.05
N GLN A 46 -17.84 -18.54 24.17
CA GLN A 46 -17.44 -17.72 23.03
C GLN A 46 -17.09 -16.32 23.54
N LEU A 47 -15.80 -15.99 23.60
CA LEU A 47 -15.34 -14.71 24.14
C LEU A 47 -15.44 -13.61 23.08
N THR A 48 -16.32 -12.63 23.31
CA THR A 48 -16.40 -11.41 22.50
C THR A 48 -15.43 -10.34 23.01
N ASP A 49 -15.15 -9.30 22.20
CA ASP A 49 -14.39 -8.14 22.66
C ASP A 49 -15.12 -7.46 23.84
N GLU A 50 -16.45 -7.38 23.81
CA GLU A 50 -17.28 -6.79 24.87
C GLU A 50 -17.18 -7.55 26.19
N ASP A 51 -17.31 -8.88 26.15
CA ASP A 51 -17.20 -9.70 27.36
C ASP A 51 -15.80 -9.58 27.98
N PHE A 52 -14.76 -9.53 27.14
CA PHE A 52 -13.39 -9.41 27.60
C PHE A 52 -13.09 -8.01 28.15
N ILE A 53 -13.65 -6.95 27.56
CA ILE A 53 -13.60 -5.60 28.12
C ILE A 53 -14.17 -5.57 29.53
N ALA A 54 -15.35 -6.17 29.75
CA ALA A 54 -15.99 -6.20 31.06
C ALA A 54 -15.09 -6.91 32.10
N CYS A 55 -14.52 -8.06 31.73
CA CYS A 55 -13.59 -8.80 32.58
C CYS A 55 -12.31 -8.00 32.91
N LEU A 56 -11.73 -7.32 31.93
CA LEU A 56 -10.56 -6.46 32.13
C LEU A 56 -10.86 -5.27 33.05
N GLN A 57 -12.05 -4.67 32.92
CA GLN A 57 -12.46 -3.55 33.76
C GLN A 57 -12.68 -3.96 35.22
N GLU A 58 -13.27 -5.12 35.47
CA GLU A 58 -13.40 -5.69 36.82
C GLU A 58 -12.02 -5.97 37.42
N THR A 59 -11.15 -6.62 36.66
CA THR A 59 -9.79 -6.95 37.11
C THR A 59 -8.97 -5.69 37.41
N ALA A 60 -9.08 -4.65 36.58
CA ALA A 60 -8.36 -3.39 36.75
C ALA A 60 -8.65 -2.70 38.10
N GLN A 61 -9.84 -2.91 38.70
CA GLN A 61 -10.18 -2.35 40.01
C GLN A 61 -9.35 -2.94 41.16
N THR A 62 -8.73 -4.10 40.94
CA THR A 62 -7.91 -4.80 41.95
C THR A 62 -6.41 -4.52 41.81
N ILE A 63 -6.01 -3.72 40.81
CA ILE A 63 -4.62 -3.44 40.49
C ILE A 63 -4.32 -1.99 40.88
N ASP A 64 -3.29 -1.80 41.71
CA ASP A 64 -2.81 -0.47 42.05
C ASP A 64 -2.19 0.18 40.80
N SER A 65 -2.73 1.34 40.40
CA SER A 65 -2.34 2.08 39.22
C SER A 65 -2.36 3.58 39.52
N PRO A 66 -1.52 4.40 38.86
CA PRO A 66 -1.50 5.84 39.09
C PRO A 66 -2.84 6.55 38.82
N GLY A 67 -3.75 5.92 38.07
CA GLY A 67 -5.11 6.36 37.88
C GLY A 67 -5.28 7.18 36.61
N ARG A 68 -6.54 7.30 36.16
CA ARG A 68 -6.90 8.01 34.93
C ARG A 68 -6.41 9.46 34.97
N GLY A 69 -5.47 9.79 34.10
CA GLY A 69 -4.96 11.15 33.91
C GLY A 69 -3.57 11.42 34.45
N MET A 70 -2.92 10.47 35.15
CA MET A 70 -1.49 10.58 35.42
C MET A 70 -0.69 10.22 34.17
N LEU A 71 0.05 11.20 33.65
CA LEU A 71 0.91 11.05 32.48
C LEU A 71 2.17 10.27 32.90
N ILE A 72 2.13 8.94 32.87
CA ILE A 72 3.34 8.15 33.05
C ILE A 72 4.20 8.32 31.81
N ASP A 73 5.48 8.62 32.02
CA ASP A 73 6.48 8.51 30.96
C ASP A 73 6.74 7.02 30.69
N PRO A 74 6.24 6.45 29.57
CA PRO A 74 6.35 5.02 29.29
C PRO A 74 7.81 4.58 29.03
N VAL A 75 8.75 5.52 28.98
CA VAL A 75 10.19 5.24 28.88
C VAL A 75 10.81 4.99 30.27
N LEU A 76 10.21 5.53 31.34
CA LEU A 76 10.77 5.50 32.69
C LEU A 76 10.04 4.55 33.64
N GLY A 77 8.86 4.06 33.25
CA GLY A 77 8.03 3.21 34.09
C GLY A 77 7.13 2.30 33.27
N ASP A 78 6.40 1.46 33.99
CA ASP A 78 5.43 0.54 33.39
C ASP A 78 4.25 1.30 32.77
N LEU A 79 3.75 0.80 31.64
CA LEU A 79 2.61 1.39 30.97
C LEU A 79 1.35 1.11 31.82
N PRO A 80 0.59 2.14 32.24
CA PRO A 80 -0.59 1.97 33.10
C PRO A 80 -1.78 1.50 32.26
N ILE A 81 -1.64 0.30 31.70
CA ILE A 81 -2.53 -0.21 30.68
C ILE A 81 -3.96 -0.41 31.23
N THR A 82 -4.10 -0.58 32.54
CA THR A 82 -5.36 -0.59 33.30
C THR A 82 -6.15 0.72 33.21
N ASP A 83 -5.47 1.86 33.04
CA ASP A 83 -6.06 3.20 33.08
C ASP A 83 -6.55 3.70 31.73
N PHE A 84 -6.17 3.06 30.62
CA PHE A 84 -6.60 3.47 29.29
C PHE A 84 -8.02 3.02 28.96
N ASP A 85 -8.71 3.84 28.16
CA ASP A 85 -10.03 3.50 27.65
C ASP A 85 -10.01 2.17 26.88
N PRO A 86 -11.05 1.32 27.04
CA PRO A 86 -10.99 -0.08 26.60
C PRO A 86 -10.69 -0.28 25.12
N TYR A 87 -11.21 0.61 24.26
CA TYR A 87 -11.13 0.48 22.81
C TYR A 87 -9.83 1.02 22.20
N ILE A 88 -9.09 1.87 22.92
CA ILE A 88 -7.84 2.46 22.43
C ILE A 88 -6.60 1.88 23.09
N ARG A 89 -6.74 1.23 24.25
CA ARG A 89 -5.66 0.63 25.03
C ARG A 89 -4.68 -0.21 24.21
N GLY A 90 -5.17 -1.08 23.33
CA GLY A 90 -4.32 -1.89 22.46
C GLY A 90 -3.48 -1.05 21.50
N VAL A 91 -4.09 -0.02 20.89
CA VAL A 91 -3.38 0.96 20.04
C VAL A 91 -2.23 1.59 20.82
N ILE A 92 -2.49 2.02 22.05
CA ILE A 92 -1.47 2.64 22.92
C ILE A 92 -0.34 1.67 23.25
N ARG A 93 -0.64 0.43 23.63
CA ARG A 93 0.38 -0.59 23.92
C ARG A 93 1.31 -0.77 22.72
N TRP A 94 0.77 -1.07 21.56
CA TRP A 94 1.60 -1.41 20.39
C TRP A 94 2.35 -0.21 19.84
N MET A 95 1.77 1.00 19.90
CA MET A 95 2.52 2.22 19.58
C MET A 95 3.78 2.37 20.46
N ASN A 96 3.66 2.15 21.78
CA ASN A 96 4.78 2.26 22.70
C ASN A 96 5.85 1.17 22.46
N GLU A 97 5.43 -0.08 22.21
CA GLU A 97 6.35 -1.17 21.85
C GLU A 97 7.09 -0.92 20.52
N MET A 98 6.52 -0.08 19.65
CA MET A 98 7.13 0.36 18.38
C MET A 98 7.91 1.69 18.50
N GLY A 99 8.15 2.16 19.72
CA GLY A 99 8.90 3.38 20.00
C GLY A 99 8.14 4.68 19.68
N ILE A 100 6.83 4.61 19.50
CA ILE A 100 5.94 5.77 19.34
C ILE A 100 5.35 6.10 20.71
N TYR A 101 6.16 6.74 21.54
CA TYR A 101 5.83 6.94 22.94
C TYR A 101 4.66 7.91 23.15
N THR A 102 3.67 7.45 23.89
CA THR A 102 2.48 8.23 24.27
C THR A 102 2.60 8.70 25.71
N TYR A 103 1.79 9.67 26.11
CA TYR A 103 1.67 10.05 27.53
C TYR A 103 0.21 10.21 27.99
N GLY A 104 -0.75 10.05 27.08
CA GLY A 104 -2.17 9.99 27.38
C GLY A 104 -2.99 9.58 26.16
N SER A 105 -4.25 9.20 26.38
CA SER A 105 -5.20 8.85 25.32
C SER A 105 -6.65 9.00 25.76
N CYS A 106 -7.55 9.12 24.78
CA CYS A 106 -9.00 8.99 24.96
C CYS A 106 -9.57 8.28 23.73
N ASP A 107 -10.50 7.35 23.92
CA ASP A 107 -11.12 6.64 22.79
C ASP A 107 -12.24 7.45 22.11
N GLY A 108 -12.67 8.58 22.67
CA GLY A 108 -13.73 9.46 22.14
C GLY A 108 -15.15 9.04 22.55
N HIS A 109 -15.29 7.94 23.29
CA HIS A 109 -16.53 7.43 23.89
C HIS A 109 -17.72 7.34 22.91
N GLY A 110 -17.45 7.02 21.64
CA GLY A 110 -18.46 6.83 20.59
C GLY A 110 -19.10 8.12 20.08
N ARG A 111 -18.74 9.28 20.66
CA ARG A 111 -19.33 10.60 20.39
C ARG A 111 -18.38 11.55 19.68
N GLY A 112 -17.07 11.38 19.86
CA GLY A 112 -16.04 12.23 19.29
C GLY A 112 -14.87 11.41 18.74
N GLU A 113 -13.83 12.10 18.30
CA GLU A 113 -12.61 11.45 17.82
C GLU A 113 -11.81 10.84 18.97
N ALA A 114 -11.16 9.72 18.70
CA ALA A 114 -10.09 9.22 19.55
C ALA A 114 -8.90 10.19 19.50
N ARG A 115 -8.24 10.39 20.64
CA ARG A 115 -7.06 11.25 20.78
C ARG A 115 -5.92 10.47 21.42
N ILE A 116 -4.73 10.60 20.86
CA ILE A 116 -3.50 10.01 21.39
C ILE A 116 -2.46 11.11 21.50
N TYR A 117 -1.93 11.31 22.70
CA TYR A 117 -0.98 12.37 22.99
C TYR A 117 0.45 11.81 22.97
N LEU A 118 1.31 12.37 22.12
CA LEU A 118 2.65 11.88 21.84
C LEU A 118 3.73 12.65 22.61
N LYS A 119 4.73 11.93 23.12
CA LYS A 119 5.88 12.56 23.77
C LYS A 119 6.75 13.34 22.77
N LYS A 120 6.93 12.76 21.57
CA LYS A 120 7.72 13.29 20.46
C LYS A 120 6.98 13.13 19.14
N PHE A 121 7.38 13.89 18.12
CA PHE A 121 6.88 13.66 16.77
C PHE A 121 7.38 12.30 16.25
N PRO A 122 6.53 11.51 15.59
CA PRO A 122 6.95 10.29 14.93
C PRO A 122 7.84 10.65 13.73
N ASN A 123 8.85 9.82 13.46
CA ASN A 123 9.63 9.94 12.23
C ASN A 123 8.82 9.44 11.01
N GLY A 124 9.37 9.60 9.80
CA GLY A 124 8.69 9.20 8.56
C GLY A 124 8.24 7.73 8.52
N LYS A 125 9.10 6.81 8.99
CA LYS A 125 8.81 5.37 9.03
C LYS A 125 7.67 5.05 10.01
N GLN A 126 7.69 5.68 11.19
CA GLN A 126 6.62 5.54 12.18
C GLN A 126 5.29 6.08 11.66
N LEU A 127 5.30 7.22 10.96
CA LEU A 127 4.09 7.79 10.38
C LEU A 127 3.51 6.92 9.26
N GLU A 128 4.37 6.36 8.41
CA GLU A 128 3.97 5.42 7.36
C GLU A 128 3.32 4.17 7.94
N LEU A 129 3.94 3.59 8.97
CA LEU A 129 3.42 2.45 9.68
C LEU A 129 2.04 2.73 10.28
N LEU A 130 1.89 3.86 10.98
CA LEU A 130 0.62 4.27 11.56
C LEU A 130 -0.45 4.43 10.47
N LYS A 131 -0.12 5.08 9.35
CA LYS A 131 -1.05 5.26 8.23
C LYS A 131 -1.49 3.93 7.62
N ALA A 132 -0.57 2.98 7.44
CA ALA A 132 -0.87 1.65 6.90
C ALA A 132 -1.73 0.81 7.87
N ALA A 133 -1.47 0.90 9.18
CA ALA A 133 -2.19 0.13 10.20
C ALA A 133 -3.61 0.63 10.47
N VAL A 134 -3.94 1.88 10.11
CA VAL A 134 -5.29 2.43 10.29
C VAL A 134 -6.27 1.70 9.34
N PRO A 135 -7.35 1.09 9.87
CA PRO A 135 -8.39 0.47 9.06
C PRO A 135 -9.07 1.47 8.09
N PRO A 136 -9.58 1.03 6.93
CA PRO A 136 -10.21 1.91 5.94
C PRO A 136 -11.42 2.72 6.46
N SER A 137 -12.10 2.21 7.48
CA SER A 137 -13.23 2.89 8.12
C SER A 137 -12.82 4.03 9.07
N LEU A 138 -11.52 4.14 9.36
CA LEU A 138 -10.95 5.14 10.25
C LEU A 138 -10.18 6.21 9.47
N ARG A 139 -10.08 7.41 10.05
CA ARG A 139 -9.24 8.46 9.51
C ARG A 139 -8.26 8.98 10.55
N LEU A 140 -6.97 8.81 10.29
CA LEU A 140 -5.91 9.34 11.13
C LEU A 140 -5.49 10.73 10.64
N ARG A 141 -5.38 11.68 11.57
CA ARG A 141 -4.77 13.00 11.34
C ARG A 141 -3.83 13.35 12.49
N MET A 142 -2.85 14.19 12.21
CA MET A 142 -1.96 14.75 13.22
C MET A 142 -2.25 16.24 13.40
N GLU A 143 -2.34 16.68 14.65
CA GLU A 143 -2.45 18.09 15.05
C GLU A 143 -1.40 18.35 16.14
N GLY A 144 -0.25 18.92 15.75
CA GLY A 144 0.91 18.97 16.62
C GLY A 144 1.33 17.56 17.08
N LYS A 145 1.54 17.38 18.38
CA LYS A 145 1.87 16.07 19.00
C LYS A 145 0.62 15.25 19.37
N ILE A 146 -0.51 15.50 18.73
CA ILE A 146 -1.75 14.79 18.97
C ILE A 146 -2.13 14.03 17.70
N ILE A 147 -2.31 12.71 17.82
CA ILE A 147 -2.96 11.91 16.79
C ILE A 147 -4.45 11.90 17.08
N ARG A 148 -5.24 12.30 16.08
CA ARG A 148 -6.70 12.19 16.07
C ARG A 148 -7.11 11.06 15.15
N VAL A 149 -7.97 10.18 15.65
CA VAL A 149 -8.54 9.08 14.88
C VAL A 149 -10.05 9.28 14.84
N SER A 150 -10.56 9.71 13.69
CA SER A 150 -11.99 9.85 13.45
C SER A 150 -12.58 8.50 13.05
N TYR A 151 -13.78 8.21 13.56
CA TYR A 151 -14.55 7.01 13.25
C TYR A 151 -16.05 7.36 13.13
N PRO A 152 -16.87 6.56 12.44
CA PRO A 152 -18.32 6.77 12.38
C PRO A 152 -18.97 6.71 13.77
N LYS A 153 -20.05 7.46 13.98
CA LYS A 153 -20.73 7.54 15.28
C LYS A 153 -21.06 6.14 15.82
N ASN A 154 -20.78 5.89 17.10
CA ASN A 154 -20.94 4.59 17.77
C ASN A 154 -20.10 3.44 17.19
N SER A 155 -19.07 3.72 16.38
CA SER A 155 -18.17 2.70 15.82
C SER A 155 -16.79 2.67 16.49
N GLN A 156 -16.71 3.07 17.77
CA GLN A 156 -15.48 2.97 18.57
C GLN A 156 -14.83 1.57 18.59
N PRO A 157 -15.55 0.43 18.47
CA PRO A 157 -14.90 -0.89 18.41
C PRO A 157 -13.93 -1.06 17.23
N GLN A 158 -14.05 -0.25 16.17
CA GLN A 158 -13.11 -0.27 15.04
C GLN A 158 -11.67 0.11 15.45
N LEU A 159 -11.48 0.80 16.58
CA LEU A 159 -10.14 1.06 17.14
C LEU A 159 -9.42 -0.23 17.56
N LEU A 160 -10.16 -1.31 17.86
CA LEU A 160 -9.57 -2.60 18.16
C LEU A 160 -8.96 -3.25 16.90
N ASP A 161 -9.53 -3.01 15.72
CA ASP A 161 -8.92 -3.47 14.45
C ASP A 161 -7.63 -2.69 14.17
N PHE A 162 -7.57 -1.41 14.56
CA PHE A 162 -6.32 -0.65 14.51
C PHE A 162 -5.27 -1.23 15.46
N ALA A 163 -5.65 -1.60 16.69
CA ALA A 163 -4.76 -2.28 17.62
C ALA A 163 -4.25 -3.62 17.07
N GLU A 164 -5.13 -4.42 16.48
CA GLU A 164 -4.80 -5.70 15.84
C GLU A 164 -3.76 -5.52 14.72
N ASN A 165 -3.97 -4.54 13.83
CA ASN A 165 -3.02 -4.25 12.76
C ASN A 165 -1.64 -3.84 13.30
N LEU A 166 -1.59 -2.98 14.31
CA LEU A 166 -0.33 -2.57 14.94
C LEU A 166 0.39 -3.76 15.59
N TYR A 167 -0.33 -4.63 16.28
CA TYR A 167 0.22 -5.86 16.86
C TYR A 167 0.83 -6.76 15.79
N GLN A 168 0.13 -6.99 14.68
CA GLN A 168 0.62 -7.84 13.61
C GLN A 168 1.91 -7.30 12.99
N VAL A 169 2.00 -5.98 12.79
CA VAL A 169 3.24 -5.34 12.29
C VAL A 169 4.35 -5.41 13.33
N TRP A 170 4.06 -5.17 14.61
CA TRP A 170 5.03 -5.28 15.68
C TRP A 170 5.61 -6.70 15.78
N LYS A 171 4.74 -7.71 15.75
CA LYS A 171 5.13 -9.13 15.82
C LYS A 171 5.86 -9.61 14.56
N LYS A 172 5.42 -9.15 13.39
CA LYS A 172 5.98 -9.50 12.08
C LYS A 172 6.08 -8.23 11.22
N PRO A 173 7.23 -7.53 11.21
CA PRO A 173 7.41 -6.28 10.47
C PRO A 173 7.02 -6.34 8.98
N SER A 174 7.19 -7.50 8.33
CA SER A 174 6.78 -7.68 6.93
C SER A 174 5.26 -7.61 6.69
N PHE A 175 4.44 -7.72 7.74
CA PHE A 175 2.98 -7.52 7.66
C PHE A 175 2.61 -6.09 7.27
N LEU A 176 3.54 -5.13 7.40
CA LEU A 176 3.35 -3.78 6.87
C LEU A 176 3.05 -3.82 5.36
N HIS A 177 3.72 -4.70 4.60
CA HIS A 177 3.49 -4.83 3.16
C HIS A 177 2.08 -5.38 2.86
N GLU A 178 1.54 -6.25 3.72
CA GLU A 178 0.17 -6.76 3.61
C GLU A 178 -0.86 -5.65 3.79
N LEU A 179 -0.65 -4.77 4.76
CA LEU A 179 -1.52 -3.61 5.00
C LEU A 179 -1.47 -2.61 3.83
N GLN A 180 -0.27 -2.32 3.33
CA GLN A 180 -0.10 -1.43 2.19
C GLN A 180 -0.72 -2.02 0.91
N ALA A 181 -0.56 -3.32 0.66
CA ALA A 181 -1.19 -4.00 -0.47
C ALA A 181 -2.73 -3.95 -0.38
N ASN A 182 -3.29 -4.05 0.83
CA ASN A 182 -4.74 -3.90 1.04
C ASN A 182 -5.23 -2.47 0.79
N HIS A 183 -4.43 -1.45 1.09
CA HIS A 183 -4.76 -0.06 0.73
C HIS A 183 -4.69 0.15 -0.78
N PHE A 184 -3.65 -0.41 -1.43
CA PHE A 184 -3.51 -0.42 -2.88
C PHE A 184 -4.71 -1.09 -3.58
N LYS A 185 -5.21 -2.21 -3.04
CA LYS A 185 -6.40 -2.91 -3.56
C LYS A 185 -7.59 -1.96 -3.77
N SER A 186 -7.85 -1.04 -2.84
CA SER A 186 -8.98 -0.10 -2.98
C SER A 186 -8.82 0.82 -4.20
N LEU A 187 -7.59 1.26 -4.50
CA LEU A 187 -7.29 2.02 -5.71
C LEU A 187 -7.46 1.17 -6.97
N LEU A 188 -6.98 -0.08 -6.94
CA LEU A 188 -7.12 -1.01 -8.06
C LEU A 188 -8.59 -1.32 -8.38
N ILE A 189 -9.41 -1.65 -7.37
CA ILE A 189 -10.85 -1.90 -7.55
C ILE A 189 -11.55 -0.70 -8.19
N GLU A 190 -11.20 0.51 -7.76
CA GLU A 190 -11.72 1.72 -8.37
C GLU A 190 -11.39 1.81 -9.87
N CYS A 191 -10.14 1.50 -10.25
CA CYS A 191 -9.73 1.50 -11.66
C CYS A 191 -10.44 0.43 -12.48
N LEU A 192 -10.66 -0.76 -11.90
CA LEU A 192 -11.39 -1.87 -12.51
C LEU A 192 -12.87 -1.55 -12.74
N THR A 193 -13.48 -0.63 -11.97
CA THR A 193 -14.93 -0.40 -12.06
C THR A 193 -15.32 0.65 -13.11
N ILE A 194 -14.38 1.43 -13.62
CA ILE A 194 -14.68 2.56 -14.49
C ILE A 194 -14.64 2.14 -15.98
N PRO A 195 -15.70 2.33 -16.77
CA PRO A 195 -15.69 2.05 -18.20
C PRO A 195 -14.60 2.83 -18.96
N GLY A 196 -14.07 2.22 -20.02
CA GLY A 196 -13.13 2.85 -20.93
C GLY A 196 -12.55 1.84 -21.91
N VAL A 197 -13.35 1.38 -22.88
CA VAL A 197 -12.91 0.53 -23.99
C VAL A 197 -12.07 1.35 -24.98
N SER A 198 -11.27 0.69 -25.83
CA SER A 198 -10.52 1.39 -26.89
C SER A 198 -11.44 2.29 -27.71
N THR A 199 -11.01 3.52 -28.00
CA THR A 199 -11.75 4.61 -28.65
C THR A 199 -12.77 5.36 -27.78
N ASP A 200 -13.09 4.90 -26.57
CA ASP A 200 -13.90 5.63 -25.59
C ASP A 200 -13.32 5.58 -24.16
N GLU A 201 -12.05 5.98 -24.02
CA GLU A 201 -11.35 6.03 -22.74
C GLU A 201 -11.73 7.27 -21.90
N SER A 202 -12.64 8.10 -22.41
CA SER A 202 -12.90 9.47 -21.94
C SER A 202 -13.23 9.55 -20.44
N ARG A 203 -14.08 8.64 -19.95
CA ARG A 203 -14.50 8.56 -18.54
C ARG A 203 -13.35 8.15 -17.64
N PHE A 204 -12.62 7.11 -18.01
CA PHE A 204 -11.48 6.64 -17.23
C PHE A 204 -10.34 7.67 -17.23
N ARG A 205 -10.00 8.22 -18.39
CA ARG A 205 -9.01 9.30 -18.55
C ARG A 205 -9.31 10.50 -17.65
N SER A 206 -10.56 10.96 -17.62
CA SER A 206 -10.98 12.07 -16.75
C SER A 206 -10.79 11.74 -15.27
N ARG A 207 -11.11 10.51 -14.84
CA ARG A 207 -10.86 10.08 -13.46
C ARG A 207 -9.37 10.02 -13.13
N MET A 208 -8.55 9.46 -14.04
CA MET A 208 -7.10 9.35 -13.84
C MET A 208 -6.44 10.72 -13.79
N ARG A 209 -6.88 11.68 -14.62
CA ARG A 209 -6.39 13.07 -14.58
C ARG A 209 -6.62 13.71 -13.21
N ASN A 210 -7.78 13.50 -12.61
CA ASN A 210 -8.09 14.02 -11.26
C ASN A 210 -7.19 13.40 -10.18
N LYS A 211 -6.79 12.13 -10.34
CA LYS A 211 -5.87 11.45 -9.42
C LYS A 211 -4.41 11.87 -9.63
N LEU A 212 -4.01 12.12 -10.88
CA LEU A 212 -2.66 12.57 -11.22
C LEU A 212 -2.39 14.03 -10.83
N SER A 213 -3.38 14.91 -10.98
CA SER A 213 -3.25 16.35 -10.70
C SER A 213 -2.59 16.70 -9.35
N PRO A 214 -2.94 16.07 -8.20
CA PRO A 214 -2.25 16.34 -6.93
C PRO A 214 -0.87 15.68 -6.78
N LEU A 215 -0.49 14.77 -7.69
CA LEU A 215 0.77 14.01 -7.64
C LEU A 215 1.85 14.60 -8.56
N LEU A 216 1.43 15.30 -9.63
CA LEU A 216 2.30 15.81 -10.69
C LEU A 216 2.35 17.34 -10.69
N ASP A 217 3.43 17.90 -11.23
CA ASP A 217 3.58 19.35 -11.41
C ASP A 217 2.76 19.85 -12.60
N HIS A 218 2.63 19.00 -13.63
CA HIS A 218 1.84 19.30 -14.82
C HIS A 218 1.17 18.05 -15.38
N THR A 219 -0.06 18.22 -15.90
CA THR A 219 -0.81 17.18 -16.61
C THR A 219 -1.57 17.76 -17.80
N PHE A 220 -1.55 17.06 -18.93
CA PHE A 220 -2.26 17.44 -20.14
C PHE A 220 -2.73 16.20 -20.91
N ILE A 221 -3.58 16.43 -21.92
CA ILE A 221 -4.03 15.39 -22.84
C ILE A 221 -3.51 15.79 -24.22
N ASP A 222 -2.79 14.90 -24.89
CA ASP A 222 -2.27 15.19 -26.22
C ASP A 222 -3.37 15.11 -27.31
N ARG A 223 -2.97 15.26 -28.57
CA ARG A 223 -3.92 15.23 -29.70
C ARG A 223 -4.55 13.86 -29.92
N LYS A 224 -3.85 12.77 -29.59
CA LYS A 224 -4.36 11.40 -29.73
C LYS A 224 -5.34 11.05 -28.60
N GLY A 225 -5.17 11.68 -27.45
CA GLY A 225 -5.97 11.43 -26.25
C GLY A 225 -5.19 10.76 -25.13
N ASN A 226 -3.87 10.61 -25.27
CA ASN A 226 -3.01 10.11 -24.19
C ASN A 226 -3.02 11.13 -23.05
N LEU A 227 -3.06 10.64 -21.80
CA LEU A 227 -2.95 11.47 -20.61
C LEU A 227 -1.49 11.48 -20.16
N LEU A 228 -0.87 12.64 -20.32
CA LEU A 228 0.56 12.85 -20.10
C LEU A 228 0.78 13.79 -18.91
N GLY A 229 1.92 13.66 -18.25
CA GLY A 229 2.30 14.57 -17.18
C GLY A 229 3.66 14.28 -16.59
N PHE A 230 4.16 15.18 -15.74
CA PHE A 230 5.47 15.00 -15.11
C PHE A 230 5.56 15.62 -13.72
N VAL A 231 6.52 15.13 -12.94
CA VAL A 231 6.96 15.71 -11.67
C VAL A 231 8.47 15.77 -11.63
N GLN A 232 9.02 16.93 -11.30
CA GLN A 232 10.46 17.13 -11.16
C GLN A 232 10.87 17.03 -9.69
N LEU A 233 11.79 16.10 -9.40
CA LEU A 233 12.27 15.80 -8.04
C LEU A 233 13.77 16.08 -7.88
N GLY A 234 14.46 16.44 -8.98
CA GLY A 234 15.86 16.85 -9.01
C GLY A 234 16.40 16.92 -10.44
N ASP A 235 17.73 16.89 -10.56
CA ASP A 235 18.48 17.11 -11.82
C ASP A 235 19.07 15.81 -12.41
N GLY A 236 18.58 14.66 -11.95
CA GLY A 236 18.92 13.31 -12.40
C GLY A 236 18.11 12.89 -13.64
N PRO A 237 18.00 11.57 -13.90
CA PRO A 237 17.43 11.10 -15.15
C PRO A 237 15.93 11.38 -15.26
N THR A 238 15.43 11.47 -16.50
CA THR A 238 14.00 11.46 -16.80
C THR A 238 13.55 10.04 -17.08
N VAL A 239 12.66 9.52 -16.22
CA VAL A 239 12.11 8.17 -16.35
C VAL A 239 10.63 8.28 -16.74
N LEU A 240 10.26 7.64 -17.84
CA LEU A 240 8.88 7.50 -18.28
C LEU A 240 8.23 6.27 -17.63
N LEU A 241 7.08 6.46 -16.98
CA LEU A 241 6.21 5.39 -16.51
C LEU A 241 5.00 5.29 -17.46
N SER A 242 4.71 4.09 -17.98
CA SER A 242 3.61 3.89 -18.92
C SER A 242 2.70 2.71 -18.58
N ALA A 243 1.42 2.90 -18.84
CA ALA A 243 0.34 1.91 -18.77
C ALA A 243 -0.79 2.37 -19.70
N HIS A 244 -1.62 1.47 -20.20
CA HIS A 244 -2.71 1.87 -21.12
C HIS A 244 -4.04 2.08 -20.39
N LEU A 245 -4.87 2.98 -20.93
CA LEU A 245 -6.17 3.36 -20.35
C LEU A 245 -7.31 2.47 -20.83
N ASP A 246 -7.20 1.98 -22.05
CA ASP A 246 -8.27 1.25 -22.69
C ASP A 246 -8.42 -0.18 -22.15
N THR A 247 -9.49 -0.82 -22.57
CA THR A 247 -9.73 -2.25 -22.36
C THR A 247 -10.18 -2.84 -23.67
N VAL A 248 -9.84 -4.11 -23.92
CA VAL A 248 -10.25 -4.81 -25.15
C VAL A 248 -11.78 -4.92 -25.35
N LYS A 249 -12.56 -4.87 -24.26
CA LYS A 249 -14.03 -4.93 -24.27
C LYS A 249 -14.62 -4.00 -23.24
N GLU A 250 -15.91 -3.69 -23.40
CA GLU A 250 -16.67 -2.92 -22.44
C GLU A 250 -16.83 -3.64 -21.09
N ILE A 251 -16.83 -2.84 -20.03
CA ILE A 251 -17.04 -3.32 -18.67
C ILE A 251 -18.54 -3.47 -18.42
N VAL A 252 -18.99 -4.67 -18.07
CA VAL A 252 -20.41 -4.98 -17.84
C VAL A 252 -20.95 -4.14 -16.68
N GLU A 253 -22.03 -3.40 -16.94
CA GLU A 253 -22.72 -2.61 -15.92
C GLU A 253 -23.33 -3.52 -14.85
N GLY A 254 -23.13 -3.17 -13.57
CA GLY A 254 -23.67 -3.94 -12.45
C GLY A 254 -22.87 -5.19 -12.06
N ARG A 255 -21.77 -5.50 -12.74
CA ARG A 255 -20.87 -6.59 -12.33
C ARG A 255 -20.30 -6.36 -10.93
N GLU A 256 -20.02 -7.43 -10.22
CA GLU A 256 -19.32 -7.42 -8.93
C GLU A 256 -17.85 -7.81 -9.11
N ILE A 257 -16.96 -7.16 -8.36
CA ILE A 257 -15.58 -7.60 -8.21
C ILE A 257 -15.52 -8.59 -7.05
N ILE A 258 -15.24 -9.85 -7.37
CA ILE A 258 -15.16 -10.94 -6.39
C ILE A 258 -13.72 -11.10 -5.94
N GLU A 259 -13.49 -11.05 -4.63
CA GLU A 259 -12.19 -11.30 -4.00
C GLU A 259 -12.12 -12.73 -3.45
N ASP A 260 -11.12 -13.50 -3.89
CA ASP A 260 -10.72 -14.76 -3.27
C ASP A 260 -9.25 -14.66 -2.84
N ASN A 261 -9.02 -14.59 -1.53
CA ASN A 261 -7.73 -14.27 -0.93
C ASN A 261 -7.17 -12.94 -1.47
N SER A 262 -6.16 -12.97 -2.34
CA SER A 262 -5.61 -11.77 -2.98
C SER A 262 -6.00 -11.61 -4.45
N ILE A 263 -6.75 -12.57 -4.99
CA ILE A 263 -7.15 -12.60 -6.38
C ILE A 263 -8.49 -11.90 -6.54
N LEU A 264 -8.55 -10.95 -7.47
CA LEU A 264 -9.77 -10.29 -7.91
C LEU A 264 -10.21 -10.86 -9.25
N ARG A 265 -11.52 -11.03 -9.43
CA ARG A 265 -12.14 -11.45 -10.68
C ARG A 265 -13.49 -10.77 -10.89
N SER A 266 -13.98 -10.80 -12.12
CA SER A 266 -15.33 -10.32 -12.43
C SER A 266 -16.37 -11.38 -12.14
N SER A 267 -17.58 -10.97 -11.74
CA SER A 267 -18.76 -11.83 -11.75
C SER A 267 -19.27 -12.12 -13.17
N GLU A 268 -19.06 -11.17 -14.10
CA GLU A 268 -19.54 -11.22 -15.49
C GLU A 268 -18.64 -10.36 -16.41
N GLY A 269 -18.42 -10.80 -17.65
CA GLY A 269 -17.56 -10.10 -18.60
C GLY A 269 -16.07 -10.10 -18.19
N ILE A 270 -15.26 -9.31 -18.90
CA ILE A 270 -13.82 -9.19 -18.61
C ILE A 270 -13.58 -8.47 -17.27
N LEU A 271 -12.42 -8.71 -16.66
CA LEU A 271 -12.02 -7.95 -15.48
C LEU A 271 -11.53 -6.55 -15.87
N GLY A 272 -10.85 -6.44 -17.03
CA GLY A 272 -10.14 -5.24 -17.46
C GLY A 272 -8.94 -4.97 -16.57
N ALA A 273 -8.26 -6.00 -16.08
CA ALA A 273 -7.03 -5.81 -15.29
C ALA A 273 -5.84 -5.48 -16.18
N ASP A 274 -5.85 -5.99 -17.41
CA ASP A 274 -5.11 -5.48 -18.57
C ASP A 274 -5.81 -4.20 -19.09
N ASP A 275 -5.31 -2.98 -18.84
CA ASP A 275 -4.13 -2.63 -18.01
C ASP A 275 -4.46 -1.67 -16.85
N ARG A 276 -5.65 -1.84 -16.25
CA ARG A 276 -6.02 -1.10 -15.04
C ARG A 276 -5.11 -1.41 -13.85
N ALA A 277 -4.44 -2.57 -13.87
CA ALA A 277 -3.42 -2.93 -12.90
C ALA A 277 -2.16 -2.05 -13.03
N GLY A 278 -1.66 -1.83 -14.24
CA GLY A 278 -0.54 -0.93 -14.53
C GLY A 278 -0.84 0.52 -14.14
N VAL A 279 -2.02 1.02 -14.51
CA VAL A 279 -2.46 2.38 -14.15
C VAL A 279 -2.51 2.57 -12.63
N ALA A 280 -3.09 1.61 -11.90
CA ALA A 280 -3.13 1.67 -10.44
C ALA A 280 -1.71 1.62 -9.84
N ALA A 281 -0.83 0.77 -10.37
CA ALA A 281 0.56 0.66 -9.91
C ALA A 281 1.32 1.98 -10.09
N ILE A 282 1.19 2.65 -11.24
CA ILE A 282 1.84 3.94 -11.51
C ILE A 282 1.34 5.02 -10.54
N LEU A 283 0.02 5.10 -10.30
CA LEU A 283 -0.54 6.03 -9.33
C LEU A 283 0.04 5.81 -7.92
N GLU A 284 0.23 4.57 -7.51
CA GLU A 284 0.84 4.25 -6.22
C GLU A 284 2.35 4.56 -6.18
N ILE A 285 3.09 4.32 -7.28
CA ILE A 285 4.51 4.71 -7.39
C ILE A 285 4.65 6.23 -7.20
N LEU A 286 3.81 7.02 -7.89
CA LEU A 286 3.81 8.48 -7.77
C LEU A 286 3.45 8.96 -6.36
N SER A 287 2.54 8.27 -5.66
CA SER A 287 2.18 8.59 -4.27
C SER A 287 3.36 8.39 -3.30
N ARG A 288 4.30 7.50 -3.66
CA ARG A 288 5.43 7.08 -2.84
C ARG A 288 6.76 7.73 -3.24
N VAL A 289 6.90 8.24 -4.46
CA VAL A 289 8.20 8.71 -5.00
C VAL A 289 8.89 9.74 -4.09
N LYS A 290 8.15 10.65 -3.46
CA LYS A 290 8.70 11.67 -2.54
C LYS A 290 9.33 11.09 -1.27
N LYS A 291 9.10 9.81 -0.98
CA LYS A 291 9.73 9.06 0.12
C LYS A 291 10.99 8.31 -0.31
N THR A 292 11.29 8.27 -1.60
CA THR A 292 12.48 7.63 -2.16
C THR A 292 13.64 8.63 -2.23
N ASN A 293 14.85 8.13 -2.52
CA ASN A 293 15.99 9.01 -2.81
C ASN A 293 16.09 9.38 -4.30
N PHE A 294 15.02 9.23 -5.08
CA PHE A 294 15.03 9.60 -6.48
C PHE A 294 15.19 11.12 -6.63
N ARG A 295 16.06 11.52 -7.56
CA ARG A 295 16.41 12.93 -7.78
C ARG A 295 16.38 13.29 -9.26
N GLY A 296 15.40 12.80 -10.02
CA GLY A 296 15.23 13.12 -11.45
C GLY A 296 13.82 13.58 -11.78
N THR A 297 13.42 13.39 -13.03
CA THR A 297 12.05 13.68 -13.48
C THR A 297 11.31 12.37 -13.67
N LEU A 298 10.08 12.27 -13.15
CA LEU A 298 9.16 11.20 -13.53
C LEU A 298 8.17 11.76 -14.53
N LYS A 299 8.16 11.20 -15.74
CA LYS A 299 7.11 11.39 -16.74
C LYS A 299 6.13 10.24 -16.67
N VAL A 300 4.86 10.52 -16.93
CA VAL A 300 3.78 9.54 -16.98
C VAL A 300 3.14 9.63 -18.35
N ALA A 301 3.00 8.47 -19.01
CA ALA A 301 2.18 8.31 -20.20
C ALA A 301 1.10 7.28 -19.93
N PHE A 302 -0.14 7.73 -19.80
CA PHE A 302 -1.29 6.84 -19.88
C PHE A 302 -1.83 6.86 -21.29
N THR A 303 -1.54 5.82 -22.04
CA THR A 303 -1.82 5.72 -23.48
C THR A 303 -3.25 5.29 -23.76
N VAL A 304 -3.76 5.62 -24.94
CA VAL A 304 -5.07 5.15 -25.44
C VAL A 304 -4.89 4.14 -26.56
N GLU A 305 -5.90 3.32 -26.82
CA GLU A 305 -5.94 2.41 -27.97
C GLU A 305 -4.69 1.48 -28.08
N GLU A 306 -4.19 0.97 -26.96
CA GLU A 306 -3.11 -0.03 -26.95
C GLU A 306 -3.60 -1.34 -27.57
N GLU A 307 -4.80 -1.77 -27.16
CA GLU A 307 -5.41 -3.05 -27.47
C GLU A 307 -5.71 -3.24 -28.97
N ILE A 308 -5.68 -2.16 -29.73
CA ILE A 308 -5.88 -2.12 -31.19
C ILE A 308 -4.60 -1.75 -31.96
N GLY A 309 -3.44 -2.00 -31.36
CA GLY A 309 -2.12 -1.94 -32.00
C GLY A 309 -1.25 -0.78 -31.56
N CYS A 310 -1.24 -0.45 -30.27
CA CYS A 310 -0.40 0.59 -29.66
C CYS A 310 -0.59 1.98 -30.32
N GLN A 311 -1.83 2.34 -30.68
CA GLN A 311 -2.08 3.55 -31.46
C GLN A 311 -1.78 4.82 -30.65
N GLY A 312 -2.02 4.79 -29.33
CA GLY A 312 -1.71 5.88 -28.40
C GLY A 312 -0.24 6.19 -28.34
N SER A 313 0.60 5.21 -27.99
CA SER A 313 2.06 5.38 -27.91
C SER A 313 2.68 5.72 -29.26
N ARG A 314 2.17 5.16 -30.38
CA ARG A 314 2.69 5.48 -31.72
C ARG A 314 2.42 6.93 -32.15
N ALA A 315 1.33 7.53 -31.67
CA ALA A 315 0.94 8.90 -31.97
C ALA A 315 1.17 9.86 -30.79
N ILE A 316 1.96 9.43 -29.78
CA ILE A 316 2.30 10.25 -28.63
C ILE A 316 3.06 11.51 -29.07
N ASP A 317 2.86 12.59 -28.34
CA ASP A 317 3.59 13.84 -28.56
C ASP A 317 5.11 13.61 -28.41
N GLN A 318 5.86 13.70 -29.51
CA GLN A 318 7.29 13.40 -29.51
C GLN A 318 8.11 14.41 -28.72
N ASP A 319 7.66 15.68 -28.64
CA ASP A 319 8.30 16.72 -27.82
C ASP A 319 8.26 16.32 -26.33
N PHE A 320 7.24 15.55 -25.93
CA PHE A 320 7.14 15.02 -24.57
C PHE A 320 8.15 13.90 -24.28
N LEU A 321 8.74 13.28 -25.31
CA LEU A 321 9.69 12.17 -25.17
C LEU A 321 11.17 12.59 -25.30
N GLU A 322 11.47 13.79 -25.80
CA GLU A 322 12.83 14.21 -26.18
C GLU A 322 13.90 14.07 -25.08
N ASP A 323 13.52 14.27 -23.82
CA ASP A 323 14.42 14.23 -22.66
C ASP A 323 14.34 12.93 -21.86
N VAL A 324 13.60 11.92 -22.35
CA VAL A 324 13.39 10.65 -21.63
C VAL A 324 14.63 9.76 -21.76
N ASP A 325 15.27 9.45 -20.61
CA ASP A 325 16.44 8.57 -20.55
C ASP A 325 16.06 7.09 -20.60
N ALA A 326 14.90 6.73 -20.03
CA ALA A 326 14.45 5.35 -19.95
C ALA A 326 12.95 5.23 -19.69
N ALA A 327 12.34 4.12 -20.11
CA ALA A 327 10.93 3.84 -19.89
C ALA A 327 10.70 2.56 -19.08
N ILE A 328 9.66 2.59 -18.25
CA ILE A 328 9.13 1.48 -17.46
C ILE A 328 7.65 1.36 -17.79
N VAL A 329 7.29 0.35 -18.57
CA VAL A 329 5.92 -0.04 -18.85
C VAL A 329 5.49 -1.07 -17.81
N ILE A 330 4.26 -1.00 -17.31
CA ILE A 330 3.70 -1.98 -16.37
C ILE A 330 2.45 -2.56 -17.00
N ASP A 331 2.63 -3.52 -17.90
CA ASP A 331 1.54 -4.08 -18.72
C ASP A 331 1.88 -5.53 -19.14
N ARG A 332 2.27 -6.35 -18.17
CA ARG A 332 2.66 -7.73 -18.47
C ARG A 332 1.88 -8.67 -17.58
N ARG A 333 1.20 -9.67 -18.15
CA ARG A 333 0.63 -10.75 -17.34
C ARG A 333 1.67 -11.43 -16.46
N GLY A 334 1.21 -12.12 -15.43
CA GLY A 334 2.08 -12.84 -14.53
C GLY A 334 2.63 -11.98 -13.40
N ASN A 335 3.66 -12.51 -12.78
CA ASN A 335 4.38 -11.89 -11.68
C ASN A 335 5.87 -12.14 -11.92
N ARG A 336 6.71 -11.18 -11.52
CA ARG A 336 8.17 -11.28 -11.58
C ARG A 336 8.82 -11.28 -12.98
N ASP A 337 8.09 -11.01 -14.06
CA ASP A 337 8.69 -10.89 -15.40
C ASP A 337 9.20 -9.47 -15.66
N ILE A 338 10.42 -9.37 -16.20
CA ILE A 338 11.01 -8.16 -16.78
C ILE A 338 11.11 -8.40 -18.29
N VAL A 339 10.13 -7.93 -19.06
CA VAL A 339 10.15 -8.07 -20.51
C VAL A 339 11.06 -7.03 -21.14
N THR A 340 12.09 -7.47 -21.85
CA THR A 340 13.10 -6.62 -22.48
C THR A 340 13.19 -6.79 -24.00
N SER A 341 12.29 -7.58 -24.60
CA SER A 341 12.31 -7.86 -26.03
C SER A 341 10.98 -8.43 -26.51
N TRP A 342 10.69 -8.19 -27.80
CA TRP A 342 9.65 -8.89 -28.51
C TRP A 342 10.22 -10.22 -29.02
N SER A 343 9.72 -11.31 -28.47
CA SER A 343 10.33 -12.64 -28.60
C SER A 343 11.82 -12.56 -28.24
N TYR A 344 12.70 -13.21 -29.00
CA TYR A 344 14.15 -13.10 -28.84
C TYR A 344 14.81 -12.23 -29.92
N TYR A 345 14.02 -11.55 -30.76
CA TYR A 345 14.52 -10.94 -32.00
C TYR A 345 14.67 -9.43 -31.93
N VAL A 346 13.77 -8.72 -31.24
CA VAL A 346 13.78 -7.27 -31.19
C VAL A 346 13.96 -6.81 -29.74
N PRO A 347 15.18 -6.42 -29.32
CA PRO A 347 15.42 -5.91 -27.98
C PRO A 347 14.77 -4.54 -27.79
N PHE A 348 14.18 -4.32 -26.62
CA PHE A 348 13.63 -3.03 -26.19
C PHE A 348 14.69 -2.17 -25.49
N CYS A 349 15.77 -2.79 -25.02
CA CYS A 349 16.83 -2.13 -24.28
C CYS A 349 18.14 -2.94 -24.35
N PRO A 350 19.29 -2.32 -24.02
CA PRO A 350 20.51 -3.06 -23.70
C PRO A 350 20.29 -4.02 -22.52
N GLU A 351 21.02 -5.14 -22.49
CA GLU A 351 20.91 -6.14 -21.39
C GLU A 351 21.12 -5.52 -20.00
N GLU A 352 22.00 -4.53 -19.92
CA GLU A 352 22.34 -3.83 -18.68
C GLU A 352 21.13 -3.15 -18.05
N TYR A 353 20.22 -2.60 -18.86
CA TYR A 353 19.02 -1.94 -18.39
C TYR A 353 18.06 -2.94 -17.72
N GLY A 354 17.83 -4.10 -18.34
CA GLY A 354 17.04 -5.18 -17.74
C GLY A 354 17.63 -5.69 -16.41
N ARG A 355 18.95 -5.82 -16.33
CA ARG A 355 19.66 -6.24 -15.11
C ARG A 355 19.54 -5.24 -13.95
N LEU A 356 19.22 -3.96 -14.21
CA LEU A 356 18.92 -3.00 -13.14
C LEU A 356 17.70 -3.45 -12.32
N PHE A 357 16.69 -4.01 -12.97
CA PHE A 357 15.46 -4.47 -12.32
C PHE A 357 15.70 -5.77 -11.53
N GLU A 358 16.49 -6.71 -12.03
CA GLU A 358 16.89 -7.89 -11.25
C GLU A 358 17.68 -7.48 -9.99
N LYS A 359 18.58 -6.48 -10.12
CA LYS A 359 19.30 -5.91 -8.97
C LYS A 359 18.36 -5.21 -7.99
N ALA A 360 17.37 -4.45 -8.48
CA ALA A 360 16.37 -3.81 -7.64
C ALA A 360 15.52 -4.83 -6.87
N GLY A 361 15.16 -5.93 -7.53
CA GLY A 361 14.48 -7.07 -6.92
C GLY A 361 15.28 -7.61 -5.74
N LYS A 362 16.56 -7.91 -5.94
CA LYS A 362 17.46 -8.38 -4.88
C LYS A 362 17.58 -7.41 -3.71
N LEU A 363 17.72 -6.11 -3.99
CA LEU A 363 17.78 -5.07 -2.96
C LEU A 363 16.49 -4.97 -2.13
N ALA A 364 15.36 -5.32 -2.72
CA ALA A 364 14.07 -5.38 -2.06
C ALA A 364 13.72 -6.76 -1.45
N GLY A 365 14.64 -7.74 -1.49
CA GLY A 365 14.40 -9.10 -1.01
C GLY A 365 13.47 -9.93 -1.92
N MET A 366 13.49 -9.62 -3.21
CA MET A 366 12.65 -10.18 -4.28
C MET A 366 13.53 -10.74 -5.40
N ASP A 367 14.36 -11.72 -5.07
CA ASP A 367 15.44 -12.24 -5.93
C ASP A 367 14.94 -13.02 -7.16
N ASP A 368 13.63 -13.24 -7.25
CA ASP A 368 12.93 -14.03 -8.26
C ASP A 368 12.45 -13.22 -9.49
N TRP A 369 12.65 -11.90 -9.50
CA TRP A 369 12.50 -11.09 -10.72
C TRP A 369 13.50 -11.52 -11.79
N LYS A 370 13.01 -11.77 -13.01
CA LYS A 370 13.83 -12.30 -14.11
C LYS A 370 13.52 -11.64 -15.43
N VAL A 371 14.57 -11.45 -16.22
CA VAL A 371 14.42 -11.07 -17.63
C VAL A 371 13.78 -12.21 -18.42
N THR A 372 12.71 -11.89 -19.15
CA THR A 372 11.92 -12.84 -19.93
C THR A 372 11.60 -12.22 -21.30
N PRO A 373 11.60 -12.96 -22.41
CA PRO A 373 11.07 -12.45 -23.68
C PRO A 373 9.56 -12.24 -23.60
N GLY A 374 9.02 -11.29 -24.35
CA GLY A 374 7.59 -10.97 -24.31
C GLY A 374 6.96 -10.68 -25.66
N GLY A 375 5.77 -10.09 -25.59
CA GLY A 375 4.95 -9.71 -26.74
C GLY A 375 5.18 -8.26 -27.16
N ILE A 376 4.32 -7.81 -28.07
CA ILE A 376 4.17 -6.41 -28.43
C ILE A 376 3.50 -5.68 -27.25
N SER A 377 3.96 -4.47 -26.95
CA SER A 377 3.37 -3.54 -25.99
C SER A 377 3.94 -2.15 -26.26
N ASP A 378 3.47 -1.13 -25.53
CA ASP A 378 4.04 0.22 -25.56
C ASP A 378 5.57 0.26 -25.34
N ALA A 379 6.16 -0.70 -24.62
CA ALA A 379 7.60 -0.78 -24.41
C ALA A 379 8.37 -0.95 -25.74
N MET A 380 7.78 -1.67 -26.69
CA MET A 380 8.34 -1.81 -28.04
C MET A 380 8.32 -0.47 -28.78
N VAL A 381 7.23 0.28 -28.67
CA VAL A 381 7.06 1.57 -29.35
C VAL A 381 8.03 2.62 -28.78
N PHE A 382 8.21 2.68 -27.45
CA PHE A 382 9.22 3.56 -26.86
C PHE A 382 10.64 3.17 -27.25
N ALA A 383 10.94 1.87 -27.39
CA ALA A 383 12.22 1.41 -27.91
C ALA A 383 12.43 1.81 -29.39
N GLU A 384 11.39 1.82 -30.23
CA GLU A 384 11.44 2.35 -31.61
C GLU A 384 11.81 3.86 -31.63
N PHE A 385 11.47 4.61 -30.58
CA PHE A 385 11.91 6.00 -30.39
C PHE A 385 13.31 6.14 -29.77
N GLY A 386 14.05 5.04 -29.59
CA GLY A 386 15.40 5.04 -29.04
C GLY A 386 15.47 5.08 -27.50
N ILE A 387 14.34 4.88 -26.81
CA ILE A 387 14.26 4.91 -25.35
C ILE A 387 14.42 3.48 -24.80
N PRO A 388 15.47 3.17 -24.01
CA PRO A 388 15.60 1.89 -23.33
C PRO A 388 14.36 1.58 -22.48
N SER A 389 13.67 0.50 -22.82
CA SER A 389 12.34 0.19 -22.27
C SER A 389 12.26 -1.21 -21.67
N VAL A 390 11.55 -1.36 -20.56
CA VAL A 390 11.10 -2.66 -20.03
C VAL A 390 9.57 -2.68 -19.92
N ASN A 391 8.97 -3.86 -20.01
CA ASN A 391 7.58 -4.10 -19.62
C ASN A 391 7.54 -5.07 -18.42
N LEU A 392 7.01 -4.60 -17.29
CA LEU A 392 7.00 -5.29 -16.00
C LEU A 392 5.65 -5.95 -15.73
N SER A 393 5.69 -7.12 -15.09
CA SER A 393 4.48 -7.81 -14.67
C SER A 393 3.52 -6.93 -13.87
N ALA A 394 2.23 -6.94 -14.22
CA ALA A 394 1.17 -6.20 -13.57
C ALA A 394 0.26 -7.09 -12.68
N GLY A 395 0.53 -8.40 -12.59
CA GLY A 395 -0.18 -9.32 -11.68
C GLY A 395 -1.46 -9.96 -12.25
N TYR A 396 -1.88 -9.57 -13.46
CA TYR A 396 -3.04 -10.16 -14.12
C TYR A 396 -2.72 -11.47 -14.84
N GLN A 397 -3.74 -12.28 -15.10
CA GLN A 397 -3.68 -13.56 -15.80
C GLN A 397 -4.90 -13.74 -16.68
N ASN A 398 -4.76 -14.48 -17.78
CA ASN A 398 -5.84 -14.75 -18.75
C ASN A 398 -6.44 -13.46 -19.31
N GLU A 399 -5.58 -12.52 -19.68
CA GLU A 399 -5.94 -11.27 -20.35
C GLU A 399 -6.93 -11.51 -21.50
N HIS A 400 -7.82 -10.54 -21.71
CA HIS A 400 -8.84 -10.49 -22.76
C HIS A 400 -9.95 -11.55 -22.69
N LYS A 401 -10.03 -12.30 -21.59
CA LYS A 401 -11.03 -13.36 -21.36
C LYS A 401 -11.91 -13.05 -20.15
N GLU A 402 -13.07 -13.68 -20.08
CA GLU A 402 -13.96 -13.58 -18.90
C GLU A 402 -13.37 -14.26 -17.65
N THR A 403 -12.39 -15.14 -17.85
CA THR A 403 -11.61 -15.78 -16.77
C THR A 403 -10.41 -14.94 -16.33
N GLU A 404 -10.34 -13.67 -16.74
CA GLU A 404 -9.29 -12.76 -16.34
C GLU A 404 -9.30 -12.54 -14.83
N THR A 405 -8.12 -12.57 -14.24
CA THR A 405 -7.92 -12.36 -12.80
C THR A 405 -6.73 -11.46 -12.55
N VAL A 406 -6.69 -10.77 -11.41
CA VAL A 406 -5.50 -10.04 -10.96
C VAL A 406 -5.23 -10.31 -9.50
N ASP A 407 -3.98 -10.64 -9.17
CA ASP A 407 -3.51 -10.70 -7.79
C ASP A 407 -2.96 -9.33 -7.38
N TYR A 408 -3.73 -8.58 -6.56
CA TYR A 408 -3.34 -7.22 -6.19
C TYR A 408 -2.06 -7.17 -5.37
N LYS A 409 -1.67 -8.27 -4.70
CA LYS A 409 -0.38 -8.35 -4.00
C LYS A 409 0.76 -8.50 -5.00
N SER A 410 0.57 -9.26 -6.06
CA SER A 410 1.53 -9.37 -7.16
C SER A 410 1.72 -8.03 -7.87
N THR A 411 0.63 -7.28 -8.14
CA THR A 411 0.73 -5.91 -8.69
C THR A 411 1.47 -4.96 -7.73
N PHE A 412 1.14 -5.00 -6.44
CA PHE A 412 1.81 -4.17 -5.43
C PHE A 412 3.30 -4.50 -5.28
N VAL A 413 3.68 -5.75 -5.50
CA VAL A 413 5.08 -6.17 -5.56
C VAL A 413 5.84 -5.49 -6.71
N THR A 414 5.20 -5.22 -7.85
CA THR A 414 5.78 -4.42 -8.94
C THR A 414 5.99 -2.97 -8.53
N VAL A 415 5.06 -2.38 -7.78
CA VAL A 415 5.25 -1.04 -7.17
C VAL A 415 6.52 -1.01 -6.31
N LEU A 416 6.73 -2.04 -5.48
CA LEU A 416 7.93 -2.14 -4.63
C LEU A 416 9.22 -2.31 -5.46
N LEU A 417 9.16 -3.02 -6.59
CA LEU A 417 10.30 -3.13 -7.51
C LEU A 417 10.69 -1.75 -8.05
N VAL A 418 9.72 -1.01 -8.61
CA VAL A 418 9.98 0.31 -9.19
C VAL A 418 10.42 1.30 -8.10
N GLU A 419 9.81 1.25 -6.91
CA GLU A 419 10.27 2.04 -5.76
C GLU A 419 11.74 1.73 -5.41
N SER A 420 12.16 0.45 -5.44
CA SER A 420 13.55 0.05 -5.23
C SER A 420 14.49 0.63 -6.31
N VAL A 421 14.09 0.56 -7.59
CA VAL A 421 14.85 1.19 -8.71
C VAL A 421 15.07 2.68 -8.46
N LEU A 422 14.00 3.39 -8.09
CA LEU A 422 14.01 4.83 -7.85
C LEU A 422 14.79 5.19 -6.57
N HIS A 423 14.57 4.47 -5.47
CA HIS A 423 15.22 4.69 -4.18
C HIS A 423 16.74 4.49 -4.24
N HIS A 424 17.19 3.50 -5.01
CA HIS A 424 18.61 3.21 -5.20
C HIS A 424 19.23 3.96 -6.39
N GLN A 425 18.45 4.82 -7.08
CA GLN A 425 18.89 5.62 -8.22
C GLN A 425 19.63 4.78 -9.27
N LEU A 426 19.05 3.63 -9.62
CA LEU A 426 19.71 2.64 -10.47
C LEU A 426 19.78 3.09 -11.94
N ILE A 427 18.74 3.80 -12.40
CA ILE A 427 18.73 4.43 -13.73
C ILE A 427 19.63 5.67 -13.65
N LYS A 428 20.49 5.85 -14.66
CA LYS A 428 21.42 6.98 -14.78
C LYS A 428 21.07 7.80 -16.04
N PRO A 429 21.33 9.11 -16.03
CA PRO A 429 21.18 9.94 -17.22
C PRO A 429 22.11 9.42 -18.32
N ASN A 430 21.65 9.40 -19.57
CA ASN A 430 22.43 9.01 -20.75
C ASN A 430 23.19 7.68 -20.61
N THR A 431 22.50 6.55 -20.75
CA THR A 431 23.15 5.34 -21.26
C THR A 431 22.99 5.39 -22.78
N PRO A 432 24.04 5.62 -23.58
CA PRO A 432 23.88 5.79 -25.02
C PRO A 432 23.22 4.55 -25.63
N ALA A 433 22.05 4.74 -26.25
CA ALA A 433 21.48 3.77 -27.16
C ALA A 433 22.44 3.67 -28.35
N TYR A 434 23.17 2.56 -28.44
CA TYR A 434 23.93 2.27 -29.65
C TYR A 434 22.97 2.18 -30.83
N LEU A 435 23.15 3.08 -31.81
CA LEU A 435 22.53 3.03 -33.13
C LEU A 435 22.81 1.70 -33.85
#